data_AF-A0A172WRE3-F1
#
_entry.id   AF-A0A172WRE3-F1
#
_cell.length_a   1.000
_cell.length_b   1.000
_cell.length_c   1.000
_cell.angle_alpha   90.00
_cell.angle_beta   90.00
_cell.angle_gamma   90.00
#
_symmetry.space_group_name_H-M   'P 1'
#
loop_
_entity.id
_entity.type
_entity.pdbx_description
1 polymer ?
#
loop_
_entity_poly.entity_id
_entity_poly.type
_entity_poly.pdbx_seq_one_letter_code
_entity_poly.pdbx_strand_id
1 'polypeptide(L)' 'MNLIPEWRKSWRLTSMQFAILTAVLNAAAVGWVAFDGHISPILWASVNMVLGMAAAISRVIPQPKVTGNE' A
#
# COMPACT_ATOMS: atom_id res chain seq x y z
N MET A 1 -14.62 1.76 -27.88
CA MET A 1 -14.08 2.45 -26.69
C MET A 1 -12.72 1.84 -26.38
N ASN A 2 -11.64 2.47 -26.84
CA ASN A 2 -10.27 1.99 -26.62
C ASN A 2 -9.50 3.12 -25.93
N LEU A 3 -9.81 3.35 -24.65
CA LEU A 3 -9.34 4.52 -23.89
C LEU A 3 -7.86 4.41 -23.49
N ILE A 4 -7.28 3.22 -23.55
CA ILE A 4 -5.85 2.99 -23.31
C ILE A 4 -5.39 1.90 -24.30
N PRO A 5 -4.70 2.26 -25.40
CA PRO A 5 -4.04 1.25 -26.22
C PRO A 5 -3.04 0.54 -25.31
N GLU A 6 -3.11 -0.79 -25.24
CA GLU A 6 -2.28 -1.62 -24.36
C GLU A 6 -2.66 -1.63 -22.85
N TRP A 7 -3.94 -1.51 -22.47
CA TRP A 7 -4.37 -1.64 -21.05
C TRP A 7 -3.79 -2.88 -20.33
N ARG A 8 -3.58 -3.97 -21.06
CA ARG A 8 -2.95 -5.21 -20.57
C ARG A 8 -1.48 -5.04 -20.18
N LYS A 9 -0.73 -4.14 -20.83
CA LYS A 9 0.64 -3.78 -20.45
C LYS A 9 0.68 -2.91 -19.19
N SER A 10 -0.32 -2.07 -18.96
CA SER A 10 -0.40 -1.25 -17.74
C SER A 10 -0.38 -2.08 -16.46
N TRP A 11 -0.92 -3.31 -16.48
CA TRP A 11 -0.84 -4.26 -15.36
C TRP A 11 0.57 -4.78 -15.04
N ARG A 12 1.50 -4.67 -16.00
CA ARG A 12 2.90 -5.06 -15.79
C ARG A 12 3.74 -3.92 -15.23
N LEU A 13 3.20 -2.70 -15.17
CA LEU A 13 3.90 -1.56 -14.59
C LEU A 13 3.95 -1.70 -13.07
N THR A 14 5.15 -1.65 -12.51
CA THR A 14 5.37 -1.71 -11.06
C THR A 14 4.61 -0.60 -10.33
N SER A 15 4.45 0.59 -10.93
CA SER A 15 3.63 1.68 -10.39
C SER A 15 2.16 1.31 -10.24
N MET A 16 1.59 0.61 -11.22
CA MET A 16 0.19 0.14 -11.17
C MET A 16 0.03 -0.96 -10.12
N GLN A 17 1.01 -1.86 -10.00
CA GLN A 17 1.02 -2.89 -8.97
C GLN A 17 1.07 -2.28 -7.56
N PHE A 18 1.93 -1.27 -7.34
CA PHE A 18 1.96 -0.54 -6.08
C PHE A 18 0.64 0.19 -5.80
N ALA A 19 0.04 0.84 -6.80
CA ALA A 19 -1.25 1.50 -6.62
C ALA A 19 -2.35 0.52 -6.19
N ILE A 20 -2.41 -0.67 -6.80
CA ILE A 20 -3.34 -1.73 -6.43
C ILE A 20 -3.03 -2.27 -5.04
N LEU A 21 -1.75 -2.54 -4.74
CA LEU A 21 -1.30 -2.98 -3.43
C LEU A 21 -1.74 -1.99 -2.35
N THR A 22 -1.52 -0.69 -2.56
CA THR A 22 -1.94 0.37 -1.65
C THR A 22 -3.46 0.42 -1.49
N ALA A 23 -4.23 0.24 -2.57
CA ALA A 23 -5.68 0.20 -2.49
C ALA A 23 -6.19 -0.98 -1.64
N VAL A 24 -5.60 -2.17 -1.84
CA VAL A 24 -5.94 -3.37 -1.05
C VAL A 24 -5.55 -3.18 0.42
N LEU A 25 -4.37 -2.63 0.70
CA LEU A 25 -3.94 -2.34 2.08
C LEU A 25 -4.88 -1.35 2.77
N ASN A 26 -5.35 -0.30 2.07
CA ASN A 26 -6.30 0.64 2.64
C ASN A 26 -7.66 0.00 2.91
N ALA A 27 -8.18 -0.81 1.98
CA ALA A 27 -9.42 -1.55 2.18
C ALA A 27 -9.32 -2.52 3.37
N ALA A 28 -8.19 -3.22 3.48
CA ALA A 28 -7.90 -4.09 4.62
C ALA A 28 -7.79 -3.30 5.93
N ALA A 29 -7.17 -2.11 5.93
CA ALA A 29 -7.08 -1.25 7.11
C ALA A 29 -8.46 -0.78 7.59
N VAL A 30 -9.35 -0.39 6.66
CA VAL A 30 -10.73 -0.03 6.99
C VAL A 30 -11.49 -1.23 7.56
N GLY A 31 -11.34 -2.41 6.96
CA GLY A 31 -11.92 -3.65 7.48
C GLY A 31 -11.35 -4.07 8.84
N TRP A 32 -10.06 -3.85 9.06
CA TRP A 32 -9.36 -4.15 10.31
C TRP A 32 -9.95 -3.37 11.49
N VAL A 33 -10.28 -2.09 11.30
CA VAL A 33 -10.94 -1.25 12.32
C VAL A 33 -12.30 -1.82 12.75
N ALA A 34 -13.02 -2.51 11.87
CA ALA A 34 -14.30 -3.14 12.23
C ALA A 34 -14.15 -4.32 13.22
N PHE A 35 -12.94 -4.87 13.36
CA PHE A 35 -12.64 -5.93 14.34
C PHE A 35 -12.16 -5.39 15.69
N ASP A 36 -12.20 -4.07 15.89
CA ASP A 36 -11.88 -3.45 17.18
C ASP A 36 -12.77 -4.02 18.30
N GLY A 37 -12.15 -4.42 19.40
CA GLY A 37 -12.80 -5.11 20.52
C GLY A 37 -13.14 -6.60 20.34
N HIS A 38 -13.06 -7.16 19.13
CA HIS A 38 -13.28 -8.60 18.87
C HIS A 38 -12.00 -9.42 18.81
N ILE A 39 -10.85 -8.76 18.63
CA ILE A 39 -9.53 -9.37 18.56
C ILE A 39 -8.78 -9.18 19.89
N SER A 40 -7.95 -10.15 20.27
CA SER A 40 -7.07 -10.05 21.44
C SER A 40 -6.24 -8.75 21.40
N PRO A 41 -6.19 -7.97 22.50
CA PRO A 41 -5.45 -6.71 22.56
C PRO A 41 -3.97 -6.84 22.17
N ILE A 42 -3.37 -7.99 22.47
CA ILE A 42 -1.96 -8.27 22.14
C ILE A 42 -1.77 -8.40 20.63
N LEU A 43 -2.69 -9.09 19.95
CA LEU A 43 -2.64 -9.26 18.50
C LEU A 43 -2.93 -7.93 17.79
N TRP A 44 -3.87 -7.16 18.31
CA TRP A 44 -4.15 -5.82 17.79
C TRP A 44 -2.93 -4.89 17.90
N ALA A 45 -2.31 -4.84 19.06
CA ALA A 45 -1.13 -4.01 19.30
C ALA A 45 0.08 -4.45 18.47
N SER A 46 0.31 -5.75 18.32
CA SER A 46 1.45 -6.26 17.56
C SER A 46 1.35 -5.93 16.07
N VAL A 47 0.16 -6.09 15.46
CA VAL A 47 -0.07 -5.73 14.05
C VAL A 47 0.15 -4.24 13.82
N ASN A 48 -0.43 -3.40 14.68
CA ASN A 48 -0.27 -1.94 14.58
C ASN A 48 1.19 -1.51 14.80
N MET A 49 1.90 -2.14 15.74
CA MET A 49 3.31 -1.86 16.00
C MET A 49 4.19 -2.21 14.79
N VAL A 50 3.98 -3.38 14.17
CA VAL A 50 4.73 -3.81 12.98
C VAL A 50 4.47 -2.88 11.80
N LEU A 51 3.21 -2.53 11.54
CA LEU A 51 2.83 -1.59 10.47
C LEU A 51 3.40 -0.18 10.73
N GLY A 52 3.36 0.29 11.97
CA GLY A 52 3.97 1.56 12.37
C GLY A 52 5.48 1.59 12.15
N MET A 53 6.17 0.49 12.48
CA MET A 53 7.61 0.34 12.22
C MET A 53 7.91 0.33 10.73
N ALA A 54 7.15 -0.43 9.93
CA ALA A 54 7.31 -0.46 8.48
C ALA A 54 7.10 0.93 7.86
N ALA A 55 6.10 1.68 8.33
CA ALA A 55 5.86 3.06 7.89
C ALA A 55 7.03 3.99 8.26
N ALA A 56 7.58 3.86 9.47
CA ALA A 56 8.75 4.63 9.87
C ALA A 56 9.97 4.35 8.97
N ILE A 57 10.26 3.07 8.70
CA ILE A 57 11.35 2.65 7.79
C ILE A 57 11.13 3.21 6.38
N SER A 58 9.90 3.15 5.86
CA SER A 58 9.57 3.62 4.52
C SER A 58 9.89 5.11 4.31
N ARG A 59 9.86 5.92 5.38
CA ARG A 59 10.18 7.35 5.34
C ARG A 59 11.68 7.62 5.35
N VAL A 60 12.49 6.68 5.82
CA VAL A 60 13.95 6.84 5.89
C VAL A 60 14.61 6.45 4.56
N ILE A 61 13.96 5.62 3.75
CA ILE A 61 14.49 5.21 2.45
C ILE A 61 14.38 6.40 1.48
N PRO A 62 15.51 6.92 0.97
CA PRO A 62 15.47 8.03 0.02
C PRO A 62 14.77 7.56 -1.26
N GLN A 63 13.65 8.20 -1.58
CA GLN A 63 12.94 7.91 -2.82
C GLN A 63 13.81 8.35 -4.00
N PRO A 64 13.94 7.53 -5.06
CA PRO A 64 14.67 7.93 -6.25
C PRO A 64 14.09 9.23 -6.79
N LYS A 65 14.96 10.22 -7.06
CA LYS A 65 14.53 11.47 -7.69
C LYS A 65 13.87 11.11 -9.02
N VAL A 66 12.64 11.55 -9.22
CA VAL A 66 12.00 11.53 -10.54
C VAL A 66 12.75 12.54 -11.39
N THR A 67 13.87 12.12 -11.99
CA THR A 67 14.55 12.90 -13.03
C THR A 67 13.72 12.76 -14.29
N GLY A 68 12.78 13.69 -14.47
CA GLY A 68 12.23 14.00 -15.78
C GLY A 68 13.36 14.61 -16.60
N ASN A 69 14.02 13.79 -17.42
CA ASN A 69 14.74 14.32 -18.56
C ASN A 69 13.70 14.47 -19.67
N GLU A 70 13.15 15.67 -19.76
CA GLU A 70 12.53 16.21 -20.97
C GLU A 70 13.61 16.52 -22.01
#